data_AF-A0A0G0MJI2-F1
#
_entry.id   AF-A0A0G0MJI2-F1
#
_cell.length_a   1.000
_cell.length_b   1.000
_cell.length_c   1.000
_cell.angle_alpha   90.00
_cell.angle_beta   90.00
_cell.angle_gamma   90.00
#
_symmetry.space_group_name_H-M   'P 1'
#
loop_
_entity.id
_entity.type
_entity.pdbx_description
1 polymer ?
#
loop_
_entity_poly.entity_id
_entity_poly.type
_entity_poly.pdbx_seq_one_letter_code
_entity_poly.pdbx_strand_id
1 'polypeptide(L)'
;MINFLILTLILLVLAYLINYFLVRSFFGYKWRFFVAPGVIIHELSHAFACLICGAKIVKISFFDKEGGSVHHQKPIIPIFGPIFISIAPLVVSILIFYFLAQYIKLESSLNLTAIVSNFKMIFSVVNFSHWQNLLVVYLLLSIAVTMTPSRQDLLNITIPIIFLSVLFYLLISFTSINFSYLNFIFIGLSPILNIVIFILFECLLVSLIFYGLTKMSTS
;
A
#
# COMPACT_ATOMS: atom_id res chain seq x y z
N MET A 1 4.33 14.63 11.58
CA MET A 1 5.30 14.17 10.55
C MET A 1 6.03 12.89 10.95
N ILE A 2 6.76 12.84 12.08
CA ILE A 2 7.52 11.65 12.50
C ILE A 2 6.64 10.39 12.56
N ASN A 3 5.47 10.46 13.21
CA ASN A 3 4.54 9.33 13.29
C ASN A 3 4.13 8.80 11.91
N PHE A 4 3.87 9.69 10.95
CA PHE A 4 3.49 9.31 9.59
C PHE A 4 4.61 8.53 8.87
N LEU A 5 5.87 8.98 9.02
CA LEU A 5 7.02 8.28 8.46
C LEU A 5 7.21 6.89 9.10
N ILE A 6 7.05 6.80 10.42
CA ILE A 6 7.10 5.52 11.15
C ILE A 6 6.00 4.57 10.66
N LEU A 7 4.76 5.05 10.54
CA LEU A 7 3.64 4.26 10.03
C LEU A 7 3.88 3.78 8.60
N THR A 8 4.43 4.65 7.74
CA THR A 8 4.78 4.28 6.36
C THR A 8 5.87 3.20 6.35
N LEU A 9 6.90 3.31 7.19
CA LEU A 9 7.95 2.30 7.30
C LEU A 9 7.38 0.95 7.79
N ILE A 10 6.52 0.98 8.81
CA ILE A 10 5.84 -0.23 9.33
C ILE A 10 5.03 -0.90 8.23
N LEU A 11 4.27 -0.12 7.45
CA LEU A 11 3.50 -0.63 6.31
C LEU A 11 4.41 -1.36 5.31
N LEU A 12 5.54 -0.76 4.91
CA LEU A 12 6.49 -1.39 3.99
C LEU A 12 7.06 -2.71 4.54
N VAL A 13 7.42 -2.73 5.83
CA VAL A 13 7.97 -3.92 6.49
C VAL A 13 6.92 -5.03 6.58
N LEU A 14 5.70 -4.72 7.01
CA LEU A 14 4.62 -5.70 7.11
C LEU A 14 4.29 -6.33 5.76
N ALA A 15 4.12 -5.52 4.72
CA ALA A 15 3.83 -6.03 3.39
C ALA A 15 4.96 -6.91 2.83
N TYR A 16 6.22 -6.53 3.06
CA TYR A 16 7.36 -7.37 2.69
C TYR A 16 7.34 -8.73 3.41
N LEU A 17 7.08 -8.73 4.72
CA LEU A 17 7.00 -9.96 5.52
C LEU A 17 5.84 -10.86 5.08
N ILE A 18 4.65 -10.30 4.83
CA ILE A 18 3.48 -11.05 4.36
C ILE A 18 3.80 -11.77 3.05
N ASN A 19 4.37 -11.04 2.07
CA ASN A 19 4.79 -11.64 0.80
C ASN A 19 5.86 -12.73 1.03
N TYR A 20 6.84 -12.47 1.89
CA TYR A 20 7.90 -13.44 2.22
C TYR A 20 7.35 -14.76 2.77
N PHE A 21 6.38 -14.71 3.69
CA PHE A 21 5.77 -15.89 4.32
C PHE A 21 4.79 -16.59 3.39
N LEU A 22 3.90 -15.85 2.70
CA LEU A 22 2.90 -16.44 1.80
C LEU A 22 3.54 -17.17 0.61
N VAL A 23 4.60 -16.61 -0.01
CA VAL A 23 5.32 -17.29 -1.10
C VAL A 23 5.97 -18.60 -0.63
N ARG A 24 6.36 -18.69 0.65
CA ARG A 24 6.98 -19.89 1.24
C ARG A 24 5.99 -20.84 1.91
N SER A 25 4.71 -20.50 1.92
CA SER A 25 3.65 -21.38 2.39
C SER A 25 3.23 -22.37 1.30
N PHE A 26 2.35 -23.31 1.62
CA PHE A 26 1.80 -24.29 0.69
C PHE A 26 1.10 -23.67 -0.53
N PHE A 27 0.67 -22.40 -0.45
CA PHE A 27 0.12 -21.68 -1.59
C PHE A 27 1.17 -21.36 -2.67
N GLY A 28 2.45 -21.27 -2.30
CA GLY A 28 3.53 -20.89 -3.22
C GLY A 28 3.19 -19.61 -3.99
N TYR A 29 3.59 -19.50 -5.26
CA TYR A 29 3.25 -18.35 -6.10
C TYR A 29 1.74 -18.18 -6.40
N LYS A 30 0.91 -19.20 -6.14
CA LYS A 30 -0.53 -19.15 -6.44
C LYS A 30 -1.28 -18.15 -5.56
N TRP A 31 -0.74 -17.79 -4.38
CA TRP A 31 -1.35 -16.77 -3.51
C TRP A 31 -1.54 -15.42 -4.23
N ARG A 32 -0.73 -15.13 -5.26
CA ARG A 32 -0.86 -13.91 -6.07
C ARG A 32 -2.17 -13.81 -6.84
N PHE A 33 -2.79 -14.95 -7.20
CA PHE A 33 -4.14 -14.93 -7.78
C PHE A 33 -5.20 -14.50 -6.77
N PHE A 34 -4.98 -14.79 -5.47
CA PHE A 34 -5.90 -14.34 -4.42
C PHE A 34 -5.85 -12.82 -4.25
N VAL A 35 -4.69 -12.18 -4.41
CA VAL A 35 -4.55 -10.72 -4.35
C VAL A 35 -4.56 -10.02 -5.72
N ALA A 36 -5.03 -10.73 -6.74
CA ALA A 36 -5.10 -10.24 -8.12
C ALA A 36 -5.77 -8.86 -8.25
N PRO A 37 -6.91 -8.57 -7.61
CA PRO A 37 -7.55 -7.25 -7.73
C PRO A 37 -6.65 -6.10 -7.29
N GLY A 38 -5.93 -6.29 -6.19
CA GLY A 38 -4.98 -5.32 -5.67
C GLY A 38 -3.78 -5.13 -6.60
N VAL A 39 -3.26 -6.19 -7.22
CA VAL A 39 -2.19 -6.09 -8.23
C VAL A 39 -2.68 -5.32 -9.46
N ILE A 40 -3.90 -5.59 -9.93
CA ILE A 40 -4.48 -4.87 -11.06
C ILE A 40 -4.58 -3.37 -10.75
N ILE A 41 -5.11 -3.01 -9.58
CA ILE A 41 -5.18 -1.61 -9.14
C ILE A 41 -3.78 -0.98 -9.07
N HIS A 42 -2.80 -1.71 -8.54
CA HIS A 42 -1.41 -1.26 -8.44
C HIS A 42 -0.83 -0.91 -9.82
N GLU A 43 -0.86 -1.85 -10.77
CA GLU A 43 -0.30 -1.64 -12.10
C GLU A 43 -1.10 -0.61 -12.92
N LEU A 44 -2.43 -0.57 -12.77
CA LEU A 44 -3.24 0.47 -13.41
C LEU A 44 -2.93 1.87 -12.87
N SER A 45 -2.51 1.99 -11.61
CA SER A 45 -2.09 3.26 -11.02
C SER A 45 -0.78 3.75 -11.65
N HIS A 46 0.19 2.86 -11.85
CA HIS A 46 1.41 3.15 -12.63
C HIS A 46 1.07 3.59 -14.05
N ALA A 47 0.19 2.84 -14.73
CA ALA A 47 -0.23 3.17 -16.09
C ALA A 47 -0.91 4.54 -16.17
N PHE A 48 -1.81 4.85 -15.22
CA PHE A 48 -2.48 6.13 -15.15
C PHE A 48 -1.49 7.29 -14.95
N ALA A 49 -0.53 7.14 -14.04
CA ALA A 49 0.51 8.14 -13.85
C ALA A 49 1.45 8.27 -15.06
N CYS A 50 1.73 7.18 -15.77
CA CYS A 50 2.47 7.24 -17.03
C CYS A 50 1.75 8.12 -18.05
N LEU A 51 0.43 7.98 -18.20
CA LEU A 51 -0.37 8.82 -19.11
C LEU A 51 -0.30 10.30 -18.73
N ILE A 52 -0.43 10.62 -17.43
CA ILE A 52 -0.34 12.01 -16.93
C ILE A 52 1.06 12.59 -17.18
N CYS A 53 2.12 11.81 -16.95
CA CYS A 53 3.50 12.27 -17.12
C CYS A 53 4.00 12.19 -18.58
N GLY A 54 3.13 11.80 -19.52
CA GLY A 54 3.47 11.62 -20.94
C GLY A 54 4.47 10.49 -21.21
N ALA A 55 4.61 9.53 -20.29
CA ALA A 55 5.40 8.33 -20.53
C ALA A 55 4.62 7.35 -21.42
N LYS A 56 5.23 6.95 -22.54
CA LYS A 56 4.63 5.94 -23.43
C LYS A 56 4.69 4.56 -22.77
N ILE A 57 3.53 3.98 -22.53
CA ILE A 57 3.39 2.60 -22.03
C ILE A 57 3.69 1.64 -23.19
N VAL A 58 4.62 0.70 -22.96
CA VAL A 58 5.04 -0.32 -23.95
C VAL A 58 4.30 -1.62 -23.69
N LYS A 59 4.20 -2.04 -22.43
CA LYS A 59 3.57 -3.29 -22.02
C LYS A 59 3.09 -3.19 -20.58
N ILE A 60 1.90 -3.72 -20.32
CA ILE A 60 1.38 -3.97 -18.96
C ILE A 60 1.24 -5.47 -18.80
N SER A 61 1.78 -6.01 -17.71
CA SER A 61 1.62 -7.41 -17.31
C SER A 61 1.10 -7.45 -15.89
N PHE A 62 -0.07 -8.03 -15.66
CA PHE A 62 -0.63 -8.12 -14.30
C PHE A 62 -0.10 -9.33 -13.52
N PHE A 63 0.33 -10.37 -14.22
CA PHE A 63 0.73 -11.65 -13.64
C PHE A 63 2.01 -12.15 -14.30
N ASP A 64 3.16 -11.74 -13.79
CA ASP A 64 4.46 -12.29 -14.13
C ASP A 64 5.07 -13.07 -12.94
N LYS A 65 6.15 -13.80 -13.20
CA LYS A 65 6.88 -14.59 -12.19
C LYS A 65 7.33 -13.72 -11.02
N GLU A 66 7.65 -12.45 -11.25
CA GLU A 66 8.10 -11.52 -10.21
C GLU A 66 7.00 -10.62 -9.65
N GLY A 67 5.86 -10.50 -10.34
CA GLY A 67 4.70 -9.70 -9.90
C GLY A 67 3.97 -9.12 -11.09
N GLY A 68 3.17 -8.07 -10.85
CA GLY A 68 2.76 -7.17 -11.91
C GLY A 68 3.94 -6.30 -12.39
N SER A 69 3.86 -5.79 -13.61
CA SER A 69 4.81 -4.83 -14.14
C SER A 69 4.21 -3.92 -15.21
N VAL A 70 4.60 -2.65 -15.19
CA VAL A 70 4.37 -1.69 -16.28
C VAL A 70 5.70 -1.28 -16.89
N HIS A 71 5.93 -1.68 -18.14
CA HIS A 71 7.07 -1.21 -18.92
C HIS A 71 6.68 0.07 -19.66
N HIS A 72 7.39 1.15 -19.38
CA HIS A 72 7.16 2.46 -19.99
C HIS A 72 8.48 3.12 -20.40
N GLN A 73 8.40 4.05 -21.34
CA GLN A 73 9.51 4.92 -21.71
C GLN A 73 9.72 6.04 -20.67
N LYS A 74 10.80 6.81 -20.80
CA LYS A 74 11.04 7.95 -19.92
C LYS A 74 9.88 8.96 -20.03
N PRO A 75 9.38 9.50 -18.89
CA PRO A 75 8.35 10.53 -18.91
C PRO A 75 8.88 11.84 -19.51
N ILE A 76 7.95 12.67 -20.01
CA ILE A 76 8.28 13.99 -20.57
C ILE A 76 8.92 14.89 -19.50
N ILE A 77 8.50 14.74 -18.25
CA ILE A 77 9.04 15.46 -17.11
C ILE A 77 10.03 14.53 -16.38
N PRO A 78 11.34 14.59 -16.66
CA PRO A 78 12.29 13.54 -16.25
C PRO A 78 12.55 13.48 -14.75
N ILE A 79 12.35 14.58 -14.02
CA ILE A 79 12.62 14.65 -12.57
C ILE A 79 11.36 14.24 -11.77
N PHE A 80 10.22 14.88 -12.07
CA PHE A 80 8.99 14.62 -11.33
C PHE A 80 8.23 13.39 -11.81
N GLY A 81 8.30 13.08 -13.11
CA GLY A 81 7.58 11.96 -13.70
C GLY A 81 7.86 10.62 -13.02
N PRO A 82 9.14 10.24 -12.79
CA PRO A 82 9.45 9.00 -12.06
C PRO A 82 8.90 8.97 -10.64
N ILE A 83 8.86 10.11 -9.93
CA ILE A 83 8.28 10.21 -8.58
C ILE A 83 6.79 9.94 -8.64
N PHE A 84 6.08 10.65 -9.52
CA PHE A 84 4.63 10.53 -9.66
C PHE A 84 4.24 9.11 -10.04
N ILE A 85 4.93 8.51 -11.02
CA ILE A 85 4.68 7.12 -11.42
C ILE A 85 4.90 6.18 -10.23
N SER A 86 6.05 6.28 -9.57
CA SER A 86 6.41 5.34 -8.50
C SER A 86 5.54 5.45 -7.24
N ILE A 87 5.00 6.64 -6.94
CA ILE A 87 4.12 6.88 -5.77
C ILE A 87 2.64 6.63 -6.11
N ALA A 88 2.26 6.63 -7.39
CA ALA A 88 0.87 6.51 -7.80
C ALA A 88 0.14 5.28 -7.24
N PRO A 89 0.71 4.06 -7.23
CA PRO A 89 0.05 2.91 -6.63
C PRO A 89 -0.30 3.11 -5.17
N LEU A 90 0.59 3.72 -4.38
CA LEU A 90 0.34 3.98 -2.96
C LEU A 90 -0.83 4.96 -2.78
N VAL A 91 -0.80 6.08 -3.52
CA VAL A 91 -1.83 7.12 -3.40
C VAL A 91 -3.20 6.61 -3.86
N VAL A 92 -3.27 5.97 -5.02
CA VAL A 92 -4.53 5.44 -5.57
C VAL A 92 -5.05 4.32 -4.68
N SER A 93 -4.19 3.43 -4.18
CA SER A 93 -4.60 2.37 -3.26
C SER A 93 -5.15 2.92 -1.95
N ILE A 94 -4.51 3.92 -1.34
CA ILE A 94 -5.01 4.56 -0.11
C ILE A 94 -6.38 5.21 -0.35
N LEU A 95 -6.58 5.87 -1.49
CA LEU A 95 -7.85 6.49 -1.85
C LEU A 95 -8.97 5.46 -2.04
N ILE A 96 -8.73 4.42 -2.83
CA ILE A 96 -9.72 3.34 -3.04
C ILE A 96 -10.01 2.64 -1.71
N PHE A 97 -8.97 2.34 -0.93
CA PHE A 97 -9.10 1.73 0.39
C PHE A 97 -9.97 2.59 1.32
N TYR A 98 -9.76 3.91 1.33
CA TYR A 98 -10.58 4.83 2.13
C TYR A 98 -12.06 4.76 1.76
N PHE A 99 -12.40 4.84 0.47
CA PHE A 99 -13.80 4.77 0.03
C PHE A 99 -14.44 3.41 0.32
N LEU A 100 -13.70 2.32 0.15
CA LEU A 100 -14.16 0.97 0.48
C LEU A 100 -14.37 0.79 1.99
N ALA A 101 -13.44 1.29 2.82
CA ALA A 101 -13.57 1.25 4.27
C ALA A 101 -14.78 2.07 4.74
N GLN A 102 -15.02 3.24 4.14
CA GLN A 102 -16.18 4.07 4.43
C GLN A 102 -17.50 3.37 4.02
N TYR A 103 -17.51 2.63 2.91
CA TYR A 103 -18.69 1.88 2.46
C TYR A 103 -19.16 0.86 3.50
N ILE A 104 -18.24 0.15 4.15
CA ILE A 104 -18.56 -0.79 5.25
C ILE A 104 -18.56 -0.13 6.64
N LYS A 105 -18.50 1.21 6.71
CA LYS A 105 -18.48 2.02 7.94
C LYS A 105 -17.36 1.65 8.91
N LEU A 106 -16.20 1.23 8.38
CA LEU A 106 -15.03 0.95 9.19
C LEU A 106 -14.40 2.26 9.67
N GLU A 107 -14.66 2.61 10.93
CA GLU A 107 -14.13 3.84 11.55
C GLU A 107 -12.64 3.71 11.90
N SER A 108 -11.95 4.84 11.87
CA SER A 108 -10.49 4.92 11.96
C SER A 108 -9.94 5.01 13.39
N SER A 109 -10.77 4.72 14.40
CA SER A 109 -10.41 4.73 15.82
C SER A 109 -9.76 3.41 16.28
N LEU A 110 -9.09 2.69 15.37
CA LEU A 110 -8.40 1.46 15.71
C LEU A 110 -7.17 1.76 16.57
N ASN A 111 -7.15 1.19 17.78
CA ASN A 111 -5.99 1.25 18.66
C ASN A 111 -5.08 0.06 18.38
N LEU A 112 -3.87 0.29 17.87
CA LEU A 112 -2.93 -0.78 17.51
C LEU A 112 -2.58 -1.72 18.68
N THR A 113 -2.72 -1.27 19.93
CA THR A 113 -2.43 -2.11 21.11
C THR A 113 -3.61 -3.00 21.53
N ALA A 114 -4.81 -2.75 21.01
CA ALA A 114 -6.05 -3.37 21.48
C ALA A 114 -6.64 -4.36 20.46
N ILE A 115 -5.79 -5.27 19.94
CA ILE A 115 -6.10 -6.23 18.85
C ILE A 115 -7.46 -6.93 19.03
N VAL A 116 -7.69 -7.54 20.21
CA VAL A 116 -8.94 -8.27 20.48
C VAL A 116 -10.16 -7.36 20.42
N SER A 117 -10.04 -6.12 20.90
CA SER A 117 -11.15 -5.16 20.86
C SER A 117 -11.42 -4.67 19.43
N ASN A 118 -10.38 -4.45 18.64
CA ASN A 118 -10.48 -4.07 17.23
C ASN A 118 -11.18 -5.17 16.42
N PHE A 119 -10.83 -6.44 16.66
CA PHE A 119 -11.54 -7.56 16.04
C PHE A 119 -13.02 -7.57 16.38
N LYS A 120 -13.37 -7.47 17.67
CA LYS A 120 -14.78 -7.42 18.10
C LYS A 120 -15.52 -6.26 17.43
N MET A 121 -14.87 -5.09 17.33
CA MET A 121 -15.43 -3.93 16.65
C MET A 121 -15.70 -4.23 15.17
N ILE A 122 -14.71 -4.75 14.43
CA ILE A 122 -14.89 -5.10 13.01
C ILE A 122 -16.01 -6.13 12.83
N PHE A 123 -16.06 -7.16 13.66
CA PHE A 123 -17.11 -8.17 13.62
C PHE A 123 -18.50 -7.63 13.98
N SER A 124 -18.57 -6.59 14.81
CA SER A 124 -19.84 -5.92 15.15
C SER A 124 -20.30 -4.92 14.08
N VAL A 125 -19.37 -4.29 13.36
CA VAL A 125 -19.66 -3.25 12.38
C VAL A 125 -19.93 -3.85 11.00
N VAL A 126 -19.15 -4.85 10.61
CA VAL A 126 -19.24 -5.47 9.28
C VAL A 126 -20.32 -6.55 9.29
N ASN A 127 -21.37 -6.33 8.50
CA ASN A 127 -22.39 -7.36 8.31
C ASN A 127 -21.92 -8.41 7.30
N PHE A 128 -21.31 -9.48 7.82
CA PHE A 128 -20.80 -10.61 7.03
C PHE A 128 -21.86 -11.47 6.34
N SER A 129 -23.15 -11.27 6.65
CA SER A 129 -24.23 -11.99 5.95
C SER A 129 -24.46 -11.47 4.53
N HIS A 130 -24.02 -10.24 4.23
CA HIS A 130 -24.16 -9.64 2.92
C HIS A 130 -22.89 -9.90 2.10
N TRP A 131 -23.05 -10.55 0.95
CA TRP A 131 -21.94 -10.91 0.07
C TRP A 131 -21.16 -9.69 -0.44
N GLN A 132 -21.81 -8.52 -0.56
CA GLN A 132 -21.15 -7.27 -0.95
C GLN A 132 -20.10 -6.85 0.09
N ASN A 133 -20.41 -6.99 1.38
CA ASN A 133 -19.48 -6.65 2.45
C ASN A 133 -18.30 -7.62 2.48
N LEU A 134 -18.55 -8.91 2.22
CA LEU A 134 -17.49 -9.91 2.06
C LEU A 134 -16.55 -9.56 0.90
N LEU A 135 -17.13 -9.15 -0.24
CA LEU A 135 -16.35 -8.69 -1.40
C LEU A 135 -15.52 -7.44 -1.06
N VAL A 136 -16.09 -6.48 -0.33
CA VAL A 136 -15.35 -5.27 0.08
C VAL A 136 -14.22 -5.60 1.04
N VAL A 137 -14.44 -6.47 2.04
CA VAL A 137 -13.37 -6.93 2.94
C VAL A 137 -12.26 -7.64 2.14
N TYR A 138 -12.63 -8.49 1.19
CA TYR A 138 -11.69 -9.15 0.29
C TYR A 138 -10.86 -8.14 -0.53
N LEU A 139 -11.50 -7.12 -1.10
CA LEU A 139 -10.80 -6.06 -1.84
C LEU A 139 -9.88 -5.24 -0.93
N LEU A 140 -10.32 -4.88 0.28
CA LEU A 140 -9.49 -4.17 1.25
C LEU A 140 -8.23 -4.97 1.62
N LEU A 141 -8.38 -6.27 1.87
CA LEU A 141 -7.24 -7.18 2.12
C LEU A 141 -6.31 -7.24 0.91
N SER A 142 -6.88 -7.42 -0.28
CA SER A 142 -6.11 -7.51 -1.53
C SER A 142 -5.31 -6.23 -1.78
N ILE A 143 -5.93 -5.06 -1.63
CA ILE A 143 -5.28 -3.75 -1.83
C ILE A 143 -4.25 -3.50 -0.73
N ALA A 144 -4.56 -3.81 0.53
CA ALA A 144 -3.64 -3.63 1.63
C ALA A 144 -2.30 -4.32 1.38
N VAL A 145 -2.36 -5.59 0.98
CA VAL A 145 -1.16 -6.40 0.74
C VAL A 145 -0.38 -5.94 -0.49
N THR A 146 -1.03 -5.39 -1.52
CA THR A 146 -0.38 -5.02 -2.80
C THR A 146 -0.06 -3.54 -2.95
N MET A 147 -0.47 -2.65 -2.03
CA MET A 147 -0.21 -1.21 -2.17
C MET A 147 1.26 -0.81 -1.99
N THR A 148 2.11 -1.75 -1.56
CA THR A 148 3.51 -1.48 -1.24
C THR A 148 4.33 -1.28 -2.51
N PRO A 149 5.11 -0.18 -2.62
CA PRO A 149 5.96 0.06 -3.78
C PRO A 149 6.98 -1.05 -3.97
N SER A 150 7.27 -1.38 -5.23
CA SER A 150 8.29 -2.34 -5.58
C SER A 150 9.70 -1.81 -5.26
N ARG A 151 10.72 -2.67 -5.32
CA ARG A 151 12.12 -2.24 -5.17
C ARG A 151 12.49 -1.19 -6.23
N GLN A 152 12.00 -1.35 -7.45
CA GLN A 152 12.26 -0.40 -8.53
C GLN A 152 11.60 0.96 -8.25
N ASP A 153 10.37 0.95 -7.74
CA ASP A 153 9.65 2.17 -7.36
C ASP A 153 10.39 2.93 -6.26
N LEU A 154 10.87 2.23 -5.23
CA LEU A 154 11.67 2.83 -4.16
C LEU A 154 12.97 3.45 -4.68
N LEU A 155 13.67 2.77 -5.60
CA LEU A 155 14.89 3.29 -6.24
C LEU A 155 14.61 4.53 -7.10
N ASN A 156 13.53 4.50 -7.86
CA ASN A 156 13.10 5.62 -8.70
C ASN A 156 12.72 6.86 -7.86
N ILE A 157 12.23 6.65 -6.64
CA ILE A 157 11.85 7.71 -5.71
C ILE A 157 13.06 8.29 -4.96
N THR A 158 14.09 7.49 -4.68
CA THR A 158 15.14 7.89 -3.71
C THR A 158 15.93 9.12 -4.17
N ILE A 159 16.43 9.10 -5.41
CA ILE A 159 17.25 10.20 -5.94
C ILE A 159 16.46 11.50 -6.02
N PRO A 160 15.24 11.53 -6.62
CA PRO A 160 14.47 12.76 -6.66
C PRO A 160 14.01 13.25 -5.27
N ILE A 161 13.72 12.36 -4.31
CA ILE A 161 13.39 12.77 -2.93
C ILE A 161 14.58 13.45 -2.25
N ILE A 162 15.79 12.91 -2.40
CA ILE A 162 17.00 13.53 -1.83
C ILE A 162 17.17 14.94 -2.41
N PHE A 163 17.08 15.07 -3.73
CA PHE A 163 17.17 16.36 -4.40
C PHE A 163 16.09 17.34 -3.93
N LEU A 164 14.82 16.92 -3.89
CA LEU A 164 13.71 17.73 -3.40
C LEU A 164 13.87 18.12 -1.94
N SER A 165 14.38 17.23 -1.09
CA SER A 165 14.59 17.49 0.33
C SER A 165 15.69 18.52 0.57
N VAL A 166 16.78 18.49 -0.22
CA VAL A 166 17.82 19.53 -0.19
C VAL A 166 17.25 20.87 -0.68
N LEU A 167 16.52 20.88 -1.79
CA LEU A 167 15.88 22.09 -2.31
C LEU A 167 14.90 22.69 -1.28
N PHE A 168 14.10 21.83 -0.64
CA PHE A 168 13.14 22.23 0.37
C PHE A 168 13.83 22.78 1.62
N TYR A 169 14.90 22.13 2.10
CA TYR A 169 15.71 22.64 3.21
C TYR A 169 16.27 24.04 2.92
N LEU A 170 16.82 24.25 1.71
CA LEU A 170 17.30 25.56 1.30
C LEU A 170 16.16 26.60 1.28
N LEU A 171 15.02 26.26 0.69
CA LEU A 171 13.85 27.15 0.68
C LEU A 171 13.42 27.54 2.11
N ILE A 172 13.39 26.61 3.05
CA ILE A 172 13.06 26.91 4.46
C ILE A 172 14.11 27.82 5.09
N SER A 173 15.39 27.56 4.86
CA SER A 173 16.46 28.41 5.40
C SER A 173 16.40 29.84 4.88
N PHE A 174 15.88 30.06 3.67
CA PHE A 174 15.81 31.38 3.03
C PHE A 174 14.41 32.01 3.02
N THR A 175 13.36 31.31 3.48
CA THR A 175 11.98 31.81 3.46
C THR A 175 11.25 31.53 4.77
N SER A 176 10.39 32.45 5.20
CA SER A 176 9.53 32.31 6.38
C SER A 176 8.21 31.57 6.08
N ILE A 177 8.24 30.56 5.22
CA ILE A 177 7.04 29.79 4.84
C ILE A 177 6.59 28.92 6.04
N ASN A 178 5.33 29.07 6.43
CA ASN A 178 4.70 28.27 7.48
C ASN A 178 4.10 26.98 6.89
N PHE A 179 4.50 25.81 7.41
CA PHE A 179 4.07 24.48 6.94
C PHE A 179 2.86 23.90 7.67
N SER A 180 2.02 24.74 8.27
CA SER A 180 0.79 24.30 8.95
C SER A 180 -0.10 23.41 8.08
N TYR A 181 -0.18 23.69 6.77
CA TYR A 181 -0.95 22.90 5.81
C TYR A 181 -0.45 21.46 5.64
N LEU A 182 0.87 21.22 5.68
CA LEU A 182 1.41 19.86 5.59
C LEU A 182 1.04 19.03 6.81
N ASN A 183 1.05 19.64 8.00
CA ASN A 183 0.60 18.98 9.22
C ASN A 183 -0.88 18.58 9.14
N PHE A 184 -1.74 19.43 8.57
CA PHE A 184 -3.15 19.10 8.36
C PHE A 184 -3.32 17.86 7.47
N ILE A 185 -2.59 17.78 6.34
CA ILE A 185 -2.62 16.62 5.45
C ILE A 185 -2.17 15.35 6.17
N PHE A 186 -1.05 15.40 6.91
CA PHE A 186 -0.55 14.23 7.62
C PHE A 186 -1.49 13.76 8.74
N ILE A 187 -2.14 14.69 9.44
CA ILE A 187 -3.15 14.36 10.45
C ILE A 187 -4.35 13.68 9.80
N GLY A 188 -4.80 14.14 8.62
CA GLY A 188 -5.92 13.52 7.90
C GLY A 188 -5.62 12.11 7.36
N LEU A 189 -4.38 11.83 6.95
CA LEU A 189 -3.99 10.52 6.39
C LEU A 189 -3.62 9.47 7.45
N SER A 190 -3.17 9.89 8.64
CA SER A 190 -2.72 8.99 9.70
C SER A 190 -3.75 7.93 10.10
N PRO A 191 -5.05 8.24 10.25
CA PRO A 191 -6.05 7.25 10.63
C PRO A 191 -6.26 6.16 9.56
N ILE A 192 -6.17 6.53 8.28
CA ILE A 192 -6.27 5.57 7.17
C ILE A 192 -5.09 4.61 7.20
N LEU A 193 -3.88 5.13 7.40
CA LEU A 193 -2.68 4.30 7.55
C LEU A 193 -2.76 3.36 8.76
N ASN A 194 -3.34 3.80 9.87
CA ASN A 194 -3.55 2.92 11.03
C ASN A 194 -4.47 1.75 10.70
N ILE A 195 -5.56 1.98 9.95
CA ILE A 195 -6.44 0.89 9.50
C ILE A 195 -5.68 -0.06 8.57
N VAL A 196 -4.95 0.47 7.59
CA VAL A 196 -4.14 -0.35 6.67
C VAL A 196 -3.13 -1.21 7.44
N ILE A 197 -2.38 -0.61 8.37
CA ILE A 197 -1.39 -1.32 9.19
C ILE A 197 -2.07 -2.39 10.05
N PHE A 198 -3.22 -2.09 10.65
CA PHE A 198 -3.97 -3.07 11.41
C PHE A 198 -4.35 -4.27 10.53
N ILE A 199 -4.92 -4.04 9.35
CA ILE A 199 -5.25 -5.12 8.40
C ILE A 199 -4.00 -5.91 7.98
N LEU A 200 -2.89 -5.23 7.71
CA LEU A 200 -1.62 -5.89 7.37
C LEU A 200 -1.09 -6.74 8.52
N PHE A 201 -1.22 -6.28 9.75
CA PHE A 201 -0.83 -7.06 10.92
C PHE A 201 -1.64 -8.36 11.01
N GLU A 202 -2.95 -8.31 10.76
CA GLU A 202 -3.77 -9.52 10.71
C GLU A 202 -3.40 -10.45 9.54
N CYS A 203 -3.14 -9.90 8.36
CA CYS A 203 -2.60 -10.66 7.24
C CYS A 203 -1.27 -11.34 7.57
N LEU A 204 -0.40 -10.68 8.35
CA LEU A 204 0.87 -11.25 8.78
C LEU A 204 0.64 -12.44 9.72
N LEU A 205 -0.26 -12.34 10.70
CA LEU A 205 -0.60 -13.45 11.59
C LEU A 205 -1.12 -14.67 10.81
N VAL A 206 -2.03 -14.45 9.86
CA VAL A 206 -2.54 -15.52 8.99
C VAL A 206 -1.42 -16.13 8.13
N SER A 207 -0.54 -15.31 7.57
CA SER A 207 0.59 -15.79 6.76
C SER A 207 1.58 -16.66 7.56
N LEU A 208 1.82 -16.32 8.83
CA LEU A 208 2.66 -17.09 9.73
C LEU A 208 2.07 -18.46 10.04
N ILE A 209 0.74 -18.54 10.24
CA ILE A 209 0.04 -19.82 10.44
C ILE A 209 0.22 -20.71 9.21
N PHE A 210 -0.05 -20.20 8.01
CA PHE A 210 0.12 -20.98 6.78
C PHE A 210 1.56 -21.43 6.55
N TYR A 211 2.53 -20.56 6.83
CA TYR A 211 3.94 -20.91 6.75
C TYR A 211 4.32 -22.03 7.76
N GLY A 212 3.87 -21.92 9.01
CA GLY A 212 4.10 -22.92 10.06
C GLY A 212 3.53 -24.30 9.71
N LEU A 213 2.26 -24.34 9.25
CA LEU A 213 1.62 -25.58 8.81
C LEU A 213 2.39 -26.25 7.66
N THR A 214 2.93 -25.46 6.74
CA THR A 214 3.74 -25.97 5.62
C THR A 214 5.00 -26.65 6.14
N LYS A 215 5.69 -26.04 7.11
CA LYS A 215 6.91 -26.62 7.71
C LYS A 215 6.64 -27.94 8.43
N MET A 216 5.53 -28.04 9.16
CA MET A 216 5.13 -29.27 9.85
C MET A 216 4.77 -30.41 8.87
N SER A 217 4.26 -30.09 7.67
CA SER A 217 3.93 -31.11 6.67
C SER A 217 5.15 -31.70 5.94
N THR A 218 6.31 -31.04 6.03
CA THR A 218 7.55 -31.41 5.32
C THR A 218 8.62 -32.04 6.21
N SER A 219 8.37 -32.11 7.52
CA SER A 219 9.23 -32.73 8.55
C SER A 219 8.73 -34.12 8.91
#